data_AF-A0A1H6JQV1-F1
#
_entry.id   AF-A0A1H6JQV1-F1
#
_cell.length_a   1.000
_cell.length_b   1.000
_cell.length_c   1.000
_cell.angle_alpha   90.00
_cell.angle_beta   90.00
_cell.angle_gamma   90.00
#
_symmetry.space_group_name_H-M   'P 1'
#
loop_
_entity.id
_entity.type
_entity.pdbx_description
1 polymer ?
#
loop_
_entity_poly.entity_id
_entity_poly.type
_entity_poly.pdbx_seq_one_letter_code
_entity_poly.pdbx_strand_id
1 'polypeptide(L)'
;MKSQTTSGRTVAEHSDGYPNTSNFAVPMMECLLLSDSNKCNCPSSWGHCDMCGSCTSVFCSIIWVESGGGSGSSGGSGTGGDGGGGEGGGTGDGGGSECSSGGWYKIIPGGCNPEPPEEPTPCEYIPTKNTKAKEFIEKTKAAGRKAEITATLSTDTQEKGFSYGVDSSGNEQVTGVKTGIGGNAVDVDVSSSSFFVVGAAHTHTPSVYNVPSAGDVYNFFTARAANSKFSFYNTFAQDNNDYVFVIADQTKFDTFITTYPKATYFDPATASWKEGTSIGNEFKYIKDQQIKVGKSDDEAYDLAMAFVLNKYGTGIAMSKKDASGNYQPVFVKENLISINTGGIMVFVKTYEQTTECNY
;
A
#
# COMPACT_ATOMS: atom_id res chain seq x y z
N MET A 1 21.50 40.25 1.51
CA MET A 1 22.48 40.38 2.61
C MET A 1 21.72 40.37 3.92
N LYS A 2 21.68 39.23 4.62
CA LYS A 2 21.06 39.12 5.95
C LYS A 2 22.15 38.71 6.94
N SER A 3 22.29 39.55 7.97
CA SER A 3 23.26 39.45 9.07
C SER A 3 22.91 38.27 9.97
N GLN A 4 23.88 37.40 10.24
CA GLN A 4 23.82 36.37 11.27
C GLN A 4 24.52 36.88 12.53
N THR A 5 23.77 36.94 13.64
CA THR A 5 24.31 37.13 14.99
C THR A 5 24.41 35.77 15.67
N THR A 6 25.64 35.26 15.79
CA THR A 6 25.99 34.12 16.62
C THR A 6 26.03 34.52 18.09
N SER A 7 25.19 33.89 18.92
CA SER A 7 25.32 33.91 20.38
C SER A 7 25.68 32.50 20.83
N GLY A 8 26.86 32.39 21.45
CA GLY A 8 27.42 31.15 21.96
C GLY A 8 26.63 30.61 23.14
N ARG A 9 26.51 29.28 23.20
CA ARG A 9 25.90 28.56 24.32
C ARG A 9 26.95 27.67 24.97
N THR A 10 27.14 27.92 26.26
CA THR A 10 27.99 27.19 27.20
C THR A 10 27.49 25.75 27.37
N VAL A 11 28.40 24.79 27.28
CA VAL A 11 28.13 23.37 27.57
C VAL A 11 28.16 23.18 29.08
N ALA A 12 27.03 22.76 29.66
CA ALA A 12 26.97 22.25 31.02
C ALA A 12 26.90 20.73 30.95
N GLU A 13 27.92 20.06 31.48
CA GLU A 13 27.92 18.63 31.71
C GLU A 13 26.90 18.29 32.81
N HIS A 14 25.93 17.44 32.47
CA HIS A 14 25.05 16.79 33.46
C HIS A 14 25.32 15.29 33.40
N SER A 15 25.87 14.77 34.48
CA SER A 15 26.07 13.37 34.75
C SER A 15 24.82 12.82 35.47
N ASP A 16 23.92 12.19 34.73
CA ASP A 16 22.78 11.50 35.33
C ASP A 16 23.01 9.99 35.38
N GLY A 17 22.91 9.48 36.62
CA GLY A 17 23.08 8.08 36.97
C GLY A 17 21.90 7.22 36.53
N TYR A 18 22.21 5.97 36.21
CA TYR A 18 21.24 4.90 35.96
C TYR A 18 20.51 4.48 37.24
N PRO A 19 19.16 4.36 37.22
CA PRO A 19 18.47 3.46 38.11
C PRO A 19 18.05 2.17 37.38
N ASN A 20 18.68 1.10 37.83
CA ASN A 20 18.10 -0.20 38.21
C ASN A 20 16.82 -0.68 37.48
N THR A 21 16.99 -1.79 36.77
CA THR A 21 15.97 -2.63 36.14
C THR A 21 15.00 -3.22 37.17
N SER A 22 13.70 -2.97 37.01
CA SER A 22 12.66 -3.76 37.68
C SER A 22 11.64 -4.30 36.66
N ASN A 23 11.58 -5.62 36.63
CA ASN A 23 10.53 -6.53 36.16
C ASN A 23 9.36 -5.94 35.34
N PHE A 24 9.40 -6.16 34.02
CA PHE A 24 8.20 -6.16 33.20
C PHE A 24 7.63 -7.58 33.11
N ALA A 25 6.45 -7.76 33.69
CA ALA A 25 5.61 -8.92 33.43
C ALA A 25 5.04 -8.80 32.00
N VAL A 26 5.26 -9.85 31.21
CA VAL A 26 4.67 -9.99 29.87
C VAL A 26 3.25 -10.54 30.04
N PRO A 27 2.20 -9.91 29.51
CA PRO A 27 0.91 -10.57 29.42
C PRO A 27 0.99 -11.65 28.33
N MET A 28 1.04 -12.92 28.75
CA MET A 28 0.74 -14.05 27.87
C MET A 28 -0.75 -13.96 27.51
N MET A 29 -1.04 -13.68 26.24
CA MET A 29 -2.38 -13.86 25.70
C MET A 29 -2.54 -15.34 25.34
N GLU A 30 -3.08 -16.09 26.29
CA GLU A 30 -3.44 -17.49 26.14
C GLU A 30 -4.70 -17.55 25.24
N CYS A 31 -4.56 -18.08 24.03
CA CYS A 31 -5.71 -18.40 23.19
C CYS A 31 -6.43 -19.61 23.80
N LEU A 32 -7.46 -19.33 24.59
CA LEU A 32 -8.45 -20.30 25.02
C LEU A 32 -9.23 -20.79 23.79
N LEU A 33 -8.84 -21.96 23.28
CA LEU A 33 -9.69 -22.78 22.42
C LEU A 33 -10.85 -23.29 23.28
N LEU A 34 -11.97 -22.56 23.28
CA LEU A 34 -13.26 -23.12 23.66
C LEU A 34 -13.74 -23.98 22.48
N SER A 35 -13.31 -25.24 22.48
CA SER A 35 -14.01 -26.29 21.76
C SER A 35 -15.25 -26.66 22.57
N ASP A 36 -16.41 -26.16 22.17
CA ASP A 36 -17.67 -26.79 22.56
C ASP A 36 -18.58 -26.95 21.34
N SER A 37 -19.12 -28.17 21.29
CA SER A 37 -19.84 -28.81 20.22
C SER A 37 -21.11 -28.09 19.77
N ASN A 38 -21.12 -27.60 18.53
CA ASN A 38 -22.36 -27.43 17.76
C ASN A 38 -22.43 -28.52 16.70
N LYS A 39 -23.11 -29.61 17.04
CA LYS A 39 -23.57 -30.61 16.08
C LYS A 39 -24.63 -29.96 15.19
N CYS A 40 -24.30 -29.68 13.93
CA CYS A 40 -25.29 -29.41 12.91
C CYS A 40 -26.09 -30.69 12.64
N ASN A 41 -27.26 -30.84 13.27
CA ASN A 41 -28.23 -31.87 12.88
C ASN A 41 -28.97 -31.38 11.63
N CYS A 42 -28.60 -31.89 10.46
CA CYS A 42 -29.47 -31.84 9.29
C CYS A 42 -30.53 -32.96 9.38
N PRO A 43 -31.84 -32.66 9.34
CA PRO A 43 -32.85 -33.70 9.24
C PRO A 43 -32.70 -34.43 7.90
N SER A 44 -32.76 -35.76 7.91
CA SER A 44 -32.58 -36.65 6.74
C SER A 44 -33.66 -36.53 5.66
N SER A 45 -34.56 -35.54 5.73
CA SER A 45 -35.64 -35.33 4.77
C SER A 45 -35.40 -34.18 3.79
N TRP A 46 -34.22 -33.53 3.83
CA TRP A 46 -33.84 -32.46 2.92
C TRP A 46 -32.66 -32.94 2.06
N GLY A 47 -32.96 -33.42 0.87
CA GLY A 47 -31.99 -34.02 -0.05
C GLY A 47 -30.97 -33.05 -0.67
N HIS A 48 -30.97 -31.76 -0.32
CA HIS A 48 -30.00 -30.78 -0.81
C HIS A 48 -29.79 -29.66 0.22
N CYS A 49 -28.61 -29.63 0.84
CA CYS A 49 -28.12 -28.51 1.63
C CYS A 49 -26.91 -27.91 0.93
N ASP A 50 -27.15 -27.13 -0.12
CA ASP A 50 -26.24 -26.03 -0.46
C ASP A 50 -26.82 -24.76 0.18
N MET A 51 -25.97 -24.05 0.91
CA MET A 51 -26.23 -22.84 1.72
C MET A 51 -26.62 -23.07 3.18
N CYS A 52 -25.63 -23.40 4.02
CA CYS A 52 -25.63 -23.00 5.42
C CYS A 52 -25.38 -21.48 5.51
N GLY A 53 -26.44 -20.70 5.80
CA GLY A 53 -26.39 -19.24 5.96
C GLY A 53 -25.74 -18.73 7.25
N SER A 54 -24.93 -19.53 7.94
CA SER A 54 -24.27 -19.14 9.20
C SER A 54 -22.75 -19.35 9.22
N CYS A 55 -22.14 -19.76 8.10
CA CYS A 55 -20.69 -19.63 7.94
C CYS A 55 -20.38 -18.21 7.46
N THR A 56 -20.19 -17.28 8.40
CA THR A 56 -19.51 -16.02 8.10
C THR A 56 -18.02 -16.29 7.90
N SER A 57 -17.66 -16.89 6.76
CA SER A 57 -16.34 -16.69 6.17
C SER A 57 -16.45 -15.49 5.22
N VAL A 58 -15.85 -14.39 5.63
CA VAL A 58 -15.58 -13.25 4.75
C VAL A 58 -14.66 -13.76 3.64
N PHE A 59 -14.89 -13.28 2.41
CA PHE A 59 -14.18 -13.58 1.14
C PHE A 59 -14.80 -14.68 0.26
N CYS A 60 -15.90 -14.32 -0.42
CA CYS A 60 -16.07 -14.72 -1.81
C CYS A 60 -15.51 -13.59 -2.69
N SER A 61 -14.34 -13.79 -3.31
CA SER A 61 -13.91 -12.94 -4.41
C SER A 61 -14.64 -13.37 -5.68
N ILE A 62 -15.54 -12.52 -6.18
CA ILE A 62 -16.00 -12.62 -7.56
C ILE A 62 -14.87 -12.07 -8.42
N ILE A 63 -14.11 -12.96 -9.06
CA ILE A 63 -13.14 -12.57 -10.10
C ILE A 63 -13.97 -12.23 -11.34
N TRP A 64 -14.04 -10.95 -11.68
CA TRP A 64 -14.48 -10.52 -13.01
C TRP A 64 -13.36 -10.83 -13.99
N VAL A 65 -13.54 -11.89 -14.79
CA VAL A 65 -12.75 -12.10 -16.00
C VAL A 65 -13.38 -11.21 -17.07
N GLU A 66 -12.81 -10.04 -17.33
CA GLU A 66 -13.17 -9.27 -18.51
C GLU A 66 -12.74 -10.08 -19.74
N SER A 67 -13.71 -10.59 -20.50
CA SER A 67 -13.47 -11.13 -21.82
C SER A 67 -12.94 -9.99 -22.69
N GLY A 68 -11.62 -9.95 -22.88
CA GLY A 68 -10.95 -8.99 -23.76
C GLY A 68 -11.59 -9.01 -25.14
N GLY A 69 -12.35 -7.96 -25.44
CA GLY A 69 -12.84 -7.66 -26.77
C GLY A 69 -11.69 -7.23 -27.66
N GLY A 70 -10.93 -8.20 -28.17
CA GLY A 70 -9.95 -7.98 -29.21
C GLY A 70 -10.66 -7.60 -30.51
N SER A 71 -10.56 -6.34 -30.90
CA SER A 71 -10.91 -5.89 -32.23
C SER A 71 -9.93 -6.49 -33.25
N GLY A 72 -10.41 -7.47 -34.00
CA GLY A 72 -9.67 -8.08 -35.10
C GLY A 72 -9.39 -7.07 -36.20
N SER A 73 -8.11 -6.85 -36.49
CA SER A 73 -7.66 -6.21 -37.73
C SER A 73 -7.19 -7.28 -38.69
N SER A 74 -7.82 -7.30 -39.86
CA SER A 74 -7.62 -8.20 -40.98
C SER A 74 -6.32 -7.93 -41.74
N GLY A 75 -5.68 -8.99 -42.23
CA GLY A 75 -4.95 -8.96 -43.50
C GLY A 75 -3.52 -9.50 -43.44
N GLY A 76 -3.29 -10.64 -44.11
CA GLY A 76 -1.94 -11.14 -44.33
C GLY A 76 -1.92 -12.56 -44.90
N SER A 77 -2.22 -12.69 -46.19
CA SER A 77 -2.04 -13.93 -46.96
C SER A 77 -0.56 -14.35 -46.99
N GLY A 78 -0.28 -15.59 -46.61
CA GLY A 78 1.05 -16.22 -46.71
C GLY A 78 0.91 -17.72 -46.92
N THR A 79 1.33 -18.15 -48.10
CA THR A 79 1.23 -19.49 -48.69
C THR A 79 2.28 -20.48 -48.15
N GLY A 80 1.87 -21.75 -48.02
CA GLY A 80 2.68 -22.93 -48.39
C GLY A 80 3.60 -23.54 -47.33
N GLY A 81 3.46 -24.85 -47.09
CA GLY A 81 4.43 -25.65 -46.34
C GLY A 81 3.88 -27.01 -45.90
N ASP A 82 4.02 -28.00 -46.78
CA ASP A 82 3.72 -29.41 -46.56
C ASP A 82 4.59 -30.08 -45.49
N GLY A 83 4.02 -31.09 -44.82
CA GLY A 83 4.74 -32.34 -44.53
C GLY A 83 4.94 -32.72 -43.06
N GLY A 84 4.60 -33.98 -42.74
CA GLY A 84 5.26 -34.73 -41.68
C GLY A 84 4.33 -35.47 -40.72
N GLY A 85 4.00 -36.71 -41.06
CA GLY A 85 3.24 -37.62 -40.20
C GLY A 85 4.02 -38.12 -38.98
N GLY A 86 3.26 -38.66 -38.02
CA GLY A 86 3.78 -39.31 -36.82
C GLY A 86 2.65 -39.99 -36.06
N GLU A 87 2.33 -41.21 -36.48
CA GLU A 87 1.51 -42.15 -35.71
C GLU A 87 2.29 -42.60 -34.46
N GLY A 88 1.65 -42.54 -33.30
CA GLY A 88 2.22 -42.99 -32.03
C GLY A 88 1.12 -43.41 -31.08
N GLY A 89 0.69 -44.67 -31.20
CA GLY A 89 -0.25 -45.32 -30.29
C GLY A 89 0.35 -45.54 -28.91
N GLY A 90 -0.45 -45.29 -27.88
CA GLY A 90 -0.14 -45.58 -26.49
C GLY A 90 -1.42 -45.86 -25.73
N THR A 91 -1.85 -47.13 -25.77
CA THR A 91 -2.86 -47.69 -24.87
C THR A 91 -2.26 -47.82 -23.47
N GLY A 92 -2.73 -46.99 -22.55
CA GLY A 92 -2.40 -47.06 -21.12
C GLY A 92 -3.68 -47.14 -20.30
N ASP A 93 -4.14 -48.36 -20.06
CA ASP A 93 -5.16 -48.69 -19.07
C ASP A 93 -4.58 -48.56 -17.65
N GLY A 94 -5.24 -47.75 -16.83
CA GLY A 94 -5.05 -47.65 -15.39
C GLY A 94 -6.05 -46.62 -14.85
N GLY A 95 -7.22 -47.02 -14.35
CA GLY A 95 -7.35 -47.85 -13.16
C GLY A 95 -7.33 -46.95 -11.92
N GLY A 96 -8.31 -46.04 -11.81
CA GLY A 96 -8.42 -45.09 -10.70
C GLY A 96 -9.88 -44.86 -10.33
N SER A 97 -10.30 -45.58 -9.29
CA SER A 97 -11.54 -45.52 -8.51
C SER A 97 -12.61 -44.50 -8.90
N GLU A 98 -13.76 -45.06 -9.24
CA GLU A 98 -15.09 -44.49 -9.32
C GLU A 98 -15.43 -43.53 -8.15
N CYS A 99 -15.45 -42.22 -8.43
CA CYS A 99 -16.27 -41.27 -7.68
C CYS A 99 -17.74 -41.42 -8.13
N SER A 100 -18.36 -42.56 -7.81
CA SER A 100 -19.74 -42.87 -8.18
C SER A 100 -20.64 -42.89 -6.94
N SER A 101 -21.38 -41.78 -6.73
CA SER A 101 -22.83 -41.75 -6.42
C SER A 101 -23.17 -40.42 -5.70
N GLY A 102 -23.99 -39.51 -6.20
CA GLY A 102 -24.81 -39.49 -7.41
C GLY A 102 -25.38 -38.07 -7.64
N GLY A 103 -24.64 -37.27 -8.42
CA GLY A 103 -25.10 -35.97 -8.92
C GLY A 103 -24.55 -35.75 -10.32
N TRP A 104 -25.35 -35.18 -11.21
CA TRP A 104 -25.12 -35.05 -12.66
C TRP A 104 -23.97 -34.13 -13.08
N TYR A 105 -22.85 -34.07 -12.35
CA TYR A 105 -21.66 -33.33 -12.80
C TYR A 105 -20.72 -34.27 -13.57
N LYS A 106 -20.35 -33.81 -14.78
CA LYS A 106 -19.35 -34.44 -15.63
C LYS A 106 -18.00 -34.35 -14.91
N ILE A 107 -17.54 -35.45 -14.33
CA ILE A 107 -16.22 -35.52 -13.69
C ILE A 107 -15.17 -35.28 -14.78
N ILE A 108 -14.44 -34.17 -14.68
CA ILE A 108 -13.24 -33.95 -15.49
C ILE A 108 -12.19 -34.96 -14.98
N PRO A 109 -11.63 -35.84 -15.83
CA PRO A 109 -10.59 -36.77 -15.43
C PRO A 109 -9.34 -35.98 -15.03
N GLY A 110 -9.08 -35.88 -13.72
CA GLY A 110 -7.97 -35.13 -13.13
C GLY A 110 -8.42 -34.28 -11.95
N GLY A 111 -8.29 -34.82 -10.73
CA GLY A 111 -8.25 -34.12 -9.44
C GLY A 111 -9.21 -32.93 -9.25
N CYS A 112 -10.33 -33.17 -8.56
CA CYS A 112 -11.37 -32.18 -8.25
C CYS A 112 -10.98 -31.14 -7.18
N ASN A 113 -9.89 -30.41 -7.35
CA ASN A 113 -9.77 -29.03 -6.89
C ASN A 113 -8.51 -28.43 -7.52
N PRO A 114 -8.61 -27.50 -8.49
CA PRO A 114 -7.45 -26.68 -8.81
C PRO A 114 -7.03 -25.99 -7.52
N GLU A 115 -5.74 -26.07 -7.18
CA GLU A 115 -5.18 -25.27 -6.10
C GLU A 115 -5.58 -23.81 -6.36
N PRO A 116 -6.14 -23.10 -5.36
CA PRO A 116 -6.48 -21.70 -5.55
C PRO A 116 -5.23 -20.96 -6.05
N PRO A 117 -5.37 -20.05 -7.02
CA PRO A 117 -4.23 -19.32 -7.55
C PRO A 117 -3.49 -18.65 -6.38
N GLU A 118 -2.17 -18.83 -6.34
CA GLU A 118 -1.32 -18.20 -5.34
C GLU A 118 -1.55 -16.68 -5.39
N GLU A 119 -1.77 -16.07 -4.22
CA GLU A 119 -1.95 -14.62 -4.16
C GLU A 119 -0.63 -13.95 -4.57
N PRO A 120 -0.67 -12.92 -5.43
CA PRO A 120 0.53 -12.24 -5.88
C PRO A 120 1.27 -11.64 -4.70
N THR A 121 2.59 -11.74 -4.72
CA THR A 121 3.43 -11.12 -3.68
C THR A 121 3.27 -9.59 -3.71
N PRO A 122 3.53 -8.87 -2.60
CA PRO A 122 3.52 -7.39 -2.62
C PRO A 122 4.36 -6.80 -3.76
N CYS A 123 5.50 -7.43 -4.07
CA CYS A 123 6.41 -6.99 -5.13
C CYS A 123 5.83 -7.09 -6.55
N GLU A 124 4.94 -8.05 -6.79
CA GLU A 124 4.21 -8.18 -8.07
C GLU A 124 2.96 -7.28 -8.09
N TYR A 125 2.38 -7.05 -6.91
CA TYR A 125 1.16 -6.28 -6.76
C TYR A 125 1.37 -4.77 -6.94
N ILE A 126 2.45 -4.24 -6.38
CA ILE A 126 2.76 -2.80 -6.38
C ILE A 126 2.82 -2.21 -7.80
N PRO A 127 3.58 -2.77 -8.78
CA PRO A 127 3.62 -2.23 -10.14
C PRO A 127 2.25 -2.20 -10.81
N THR A 128 1.43 -3.24 -10.60
CA THR A 128 0.07 -3.30 -11.14
C THR A 128 -0.83 -2.20 -10.54
N LYS A 129 -0.70 -1.94 -9.23
CA LYS A 129 -1.45 -0.87 -8.57
C LYS A 129 -1.00 0.52 -8.97
N ASN A 130 0.31 0.70 -9.14
CA ASN A 130 0.90 1.94 -9.63
C ASN A 130 0.40 2.29 -11.04
N THR A 131 0.33 1.30 -11.93
CA THR A 131 -0.26 1.46 -13.27
C THR A 131 -1.73 1.90 -13.18
N LYS A 132 -2.53 1.22 -12.35
CA LYS A 132 -3.95 1.60 -12.17
C LYS A 132 -4.12 2.99 -11.57
N ALA A 133 -3.31 3.36 -10.58
CA ALA A 133 -3.32 4.70 -10.00
C ALA A 133 -2.99 5.78 -11.04
N LYS A 134 -1.97 5.53 -11.88
CA LYS A 134 -1.62 6.38 -13.02
C LYS A 134 -2.79 6.51 -13.99
N GLU A 135 -3.37 5.39 -14.42
CA GLU A 135 -4.52 5.39 -15.33
C GLU A 135 -5.67 6.23 -14.77
N PHE A 136 -6.01 6.09 -13.49
CA PHE A 136 -7.07 6.89 -12.88
C PHE A 136 -6.76 8.39 -12.87
N ILE A 137 -5.56 8.79 -12.44
CA ILE A 137 -5.23 10.21 -12.29
C ILE A 137 -4.98 10.91 -13.64
N GLU A 138 -4.68 10.14 -14.70
CA GLU A 138 -4.47 10.65 -16.06
C GLU A 138 -5.73 10.62 -16.94
N LYS A 139 -6.84 10.02 -16.47
CA LYS A 139 -8.13 10.15 -17.14
C LYS A 139 -8.62 11.60 -17.14
N THR A 140 -9.43 11.95 -18.13
CA THR A 140 -9.74 13.35 -18.48
C THR A 140 -10.26 14.18 -17.32
N LYS A 141 -11.20 13.67 -16.50
CA LYS A 141 -11.78 14.46 -15.40
C LYS A 141 -10.80 14.61 -14.23
N ALA A 142 -10.11 13.55 -13.83
CA ALA A 142 -9.11 13.56 -12.77
C ALA A 142 -7.88 14.39 -13.16
N ALA A 143 -7.42 14.29 -14.40
CA ALA A 143 -6.36 15.14 -14.94
C ALA A 143 -6.76 16.61 -14.94
N GLY A 144 -8.01 16.92 -15.30
CA GLY A 144 -8.56 18.28 -15.20
C GLY A 144 -8.56 18.82 -13.77
N ARG A 145 -8.98 18.01 -12.79
CA ARG A 145 -8.93 18.37 -11.37
C ARG A 145 -7.52 18.48 -10.82
N LYS A 146 -6.62 17.60 -11.23
CA LYS A 146 -5.19 17.70 -10.91
C LYS A 146 -4.65 19.04 -11.38
N ALA A 147 -4.85 19.39 -12.66
CA ALA A 147 -4.40 20.66 -13.21
C ALA A 147 -4.97 21.86 -12.44
N GLU A 148 -6.25 21.81 -12.04
CA GLU A 148 -6.91 22.84 -11.23
C GLU A 148 -6.24 23.02 -9.86
N ILE A 149 -6.00 21.94 -9.11
CA ILE A 149 -5.41 22.05 -7.76
C ILE A 149 -3.91 22.37 -7.79
N THR A 150 -3.19 22.01 -8.85
CA THR A 150 -1.75 22.30 -8.97
C THR A 150 -1.44 23.65 -9.62
N ALA A 151 -2.43 24.33 -10.24
CA ALA A 151 -2.21 25.57 -11.00
C ALA A 151 -1.57 26.71 -10.18
N THR A 152 -1.84 26.78 -8.88
CA THR A 152 -1.34 27.83 -7.97
C THR A 152 -0.49 27.28 -6.83
N LEU A 153 -0.03 26.03 -6.96
CA LEU A 153 0.65 25.27 -5.89
C LEU A 153 1.84 26.00 -5.27
N SER A 154 2.60 26.75 -6.08
CA SER A 154 3.77 27.51 -5.62
C SER A 154 3.45 28.70 -4.71
N THR A 155 2.19 29.10 -4.63
CA THR A 155 1.71 30.24 -3.84
C THR A 155 0.60 29.88 -2.86
N ASP A 156 0.11 28.64 -2.91
CA ASP A 156 -0.98 28.19 -2.05
C ASP A 156 -0.53 28.16 -0.59
N THR A 157 -1.36 28.70 0.30
CA THR A 157 -1.16 28.63 1.76
C THR A 157 -1.99 27.53 2.40
N GLN A 158 -2.84 26.86 1.63
CA GLN A 158 -3.73 25.79 2.06
C GLN A 158 -3.70 24.68 1.02
N GLU A 159 -3.69 23.44 1.50
CA GLU A 159 -3.81 22.27 0.64
C GLU A 159 -5.16 22.25 -0.06
N LYS A 160 -5.18 21.67 -1.25
CA LYS A 160 -6.38 21.43 -2.03
C LYS A 160 -6.46 19.95 -2.34
N GLY A 161 -7.67 19.43 -2.49
CA GLY A 161 -7.85 18.02 -2.81
C GLY A 161 -9.17 17.73 -3.49
N PHE A 162 -9.25 16.55 -4.08
CA PHE A 162 -10.45 16.00 -4.69
C PHE A 162 -10.40 14.48 -4.65
N SER A 163 -11.56 13.86 -4.80
CA SER A 163 -11.69 12.40 -4.91
C SER A 163 -12.11 12.00 -6.31
N TYR A 164 -11.75 10.79 -6.71
CA TYR A 164 -12.01 10.26 -8.05
C TYR A 164 -12.48 8.80 -8.00
N GLY A 165 -13.16 8.37 -9.06
CA GLY A 165 -13.79 7.06 -9.10
C GLY A 165 -14.56 6.78 -10.38
N VAL A 166 -15.51 5.84 -10.29
CA VAL A 166 -16.35 5.44 -11.42
C VAL A 166 -17.82 5.34 -11.02
N ASP A 167 -18.72 5.80 -11.89
CA ASP A 167 -20.16 5.59 -11.71
C ASP A 167 -20.58 4.15 -12.03
N SER A 168 -21.87 3.86 -11.88
CA SER A 168 -22.44 2.52 -12.15
C SER A 168 -22.26 2.05 -13.60
N SER A 169 -21.98 2.96 -14.53
CA SER A 169 -21.74 2.67 -15.95
C SER A 169 -20.24 2.56 -16.27
N GLY A 170 -19.37 2.65 -15.26
CA GLY A 170 -17.92 2.60 -15.42
C GLY A 170 -17.31 3.91 -15.92
N ASN A 171 -18.09 4.99 -16.05
CA ASN A 171 -17.54 6.28 -16.47
C ASN A 171 -16.82 6.94 -15.31
N GLU A 172 -15.70 7.58 -15.61
CA GLU A 172 -14.94 8.36 -14.65
C GLU A 172 -15.79 9.48 -14.04
N GLN A 173 -15.64 9.68 -12.72
CA GLN A 173 -16.21 10.79 -11.99
C GLN A 173 -15.20 11.36 -10.99
N VAL A 174 -15.38 12.63 -10.65
CA VAL A 174 -14.57 13.37 -9.67
C VAL A 174 -15.47 14.22 -8.80
N THR A 175 -15.03 14.51 -7.58
CA THR A 175 -15.69 15.50 -6.73
C THR A 175 -15.30 16.93 -7.12
N GLY A 176 -15.88 17.91 -6.43
CA GLY A 176 -15.35 19.28 -6.44
C GLY A 176 -13.99 19.34 -5.75
N VAL A 177 -13.24 20.40 -6.05
CA VAL A 177 -12.03 20.75 -5.29
C VAL A 177 -12.45 21.24 -3.92
N LYS A 178 -11.81 20.69 -2.89
CA LYS A 178 -11.85 21.19 -1.52
C LYS A 178 -10.55 21.90 -1.22
N THR A 179 -10.64 22.88 -0.32
CA THR A 179 -9.49 23.55 0.26
C THR A 179 -9.48 23.26 1.75
N GLY A 180 -8.31 22.95 2.31
CA GLY A 180 -8.12 22.74 3.74
C GLY A 180 -8.57 23.94 4.58
N ILE A 181 -8.83 23.73 5.86
CA ILE A 181 -9.18 24.79 6.82
C ILE A 181 -8.12 24.81 7.92
N GLY A 182 -7.45 25.94 8.13
CA GLY A 182 -6.60 26.13 9.31
C GLY A 182 -5.19 25.52 9.24
N GLY A 183 -4.72 25.17 8.05
CA GLY A 183 -3.32 24.78 7.82
C GLY A 183 -3.16 23.31 7.41
N ASN A 184 -2.51 23.13 6.26
CA ASN A 184 -1.81 21.93 5.79
C ASN A 184 -2.57 20.59 5.76
N ALA A 185 -3.90 20.57 5.85
CA ALA A 185 -4.67 19.33 5.66
C ALA A 185 -5.99 19.62 4.96
N VAL A 186 -6.35 18.77 4.00
CA VAL A 186 -7.63 18.81 3.28
C VAL A 186 -8.38 17.49 3.44
N ASP A 187 -9.64 17.58 3.91
CA ASP A 187 -10.52 16.42 4.05
C ASP A 187 -11.18 16.07 2.71
N VAL A 188 -10.60 15.12 1.99
CA VAL A 188 -11.16 14.61 0.73
C VAL A 188 -12.41 13.76 0.94
N ASP A 189 -13.28 13.70 -0.06
CA ASP A 189 -14.52 12.91 0.01
C ASP A 189 -14.23 11.41 -0.14
N VAL A 190 -14.47 10.62 0.90
CA VAL A 190 -14.22 9.17 0.85
C VAL A 190 -15.38 8.38 0.26
N SER A 191 -16.54 9.02 0.06
CA SER A 191 -17.76 8.43 -0.48
C SER A 191 -18.52 9.44 -1.34
N SER A 192 -19.28 8.95 -2.31
CA SER A 192 -20.19 9.75 -3.13
C SER A 192 -21.48 8.99 -3.38
N SER A 193 -22.62 9.69 -3.44
CA SER A 193 -23.90 9.09 -3.82
C SER A 193 -24.02 8.85 -5.33
N SER A 194 -23.16 9.49 -6.13
CA SER A 194 -23.22 9.41 -7.60
C SER A 194 -22.18 8.47 -8.22
N PHE A 195 -21.16 8.04 -7.47
CA PHE A 195 -20.13 7.14 -7.97
C PHE A 195 -19.36 6.43 -6.86
N PHE A 196 -18.68 5.33 -7.20
CA PHE A 196 -17.78 4.63 -6.31
C PHE A 196 -16.43 5.35 -6.27
N VAL A 197 -16.11 5.97 -5.14
CA VAL A 197 -14.79 6.56 -4.91
C VAL A 197 -13.76 5.44 -4.78
N VAL A 198 -12.69 5.53 -5.58
CA VAL A 198 -11.58 4.55 -5.58
C VAL A 198 -10.28 5.15 -5.07
N GLY A 199 -10.19 6.47 -5.01
CA GLY A 199 -9.03 7.17 -4.46
C GLY A 199 -9.26 8.66 -4.35
N ALA A 200 -8.26 9.34 -3.84
CA ALA A 200 -8.23 10.79 -3.76
C ALA A 200 -6.84 11.33 -4.03
N ALA A 201 -6.78 12.64 -4.25
CA ALA A 201 -5.55 13.37 -4.39
C ALA A 201 -5.60 14.67 -3.60
N HIS A 202 -4.45 15.09 -3.06
CA HIS A 202 -4.27 16.40 -2.47
C HIS A 202 -2.93 17.03 -2.82
N THR A 203 -2.80 18.32 -2.54
CA THR A 203 -1.56 19.07 -2.72
C THR A 203 -0.85 19.35 -1.42
N HIS A 204 0.48 19.38 -1.44
CA HIS A 204 1.32 19.91 -0.37
C HIS A 204 1.76 21.33 -0.70
N THR A 205 1.51 22.27 0.22
CA THR A 205 1.88 23.69 0.05
C THR A 205 3.40 23.89 0.15
N PRO A 206 3.94 25.05 -0.28
CA PRO A 206 5.38 25.35 -0.14
C PRO A 206 5.88 25.43 1.31
N SER A 207 4.97 25.50 2.28
CA SER A 207 5.30 25.55 3.71
C SER A 207 5.47 24.16 4.35
N VAL A 208 5.23 23.09 3.60
CA VAL A 208 5.38 21.70 4.08
C VAL A 208 6.34 20.91 3.19
N TYR A 209 6.71 19.71 3.63
CA TYR A 209 7.55 18.79 2.87
C TYR A 209 6.93 18.40 1.54
N ASN A 210 7.76 18.22 0.52
CA ASN A 210 7.33 17.75 -0.80
C ASN A 210 7.13 16.22 -0.85
N VAL A 211 6.72 15.61 0.26
CA VAL A 211 6.60 14.15 0.45
C VAL A 211 5.37 13.88 1.33
N PRO A 212 4.58 12.82 1.07
CA PRO A 212 3.52 12.37 1.98
C PRO A 212 4.00 12.23 3.43
N SER A 213 3.18 12.70 4.35
CA SER A 213 3.43 12.74 5.80
C SER A 213 2.85 11.53 6.54
N ALA A 214 3.13 11.42 7.84
CA ALA A 214 2.44 10.44 8.69
C ALA A 214 0.93 10.71 8.77
N GLY A 215 0.51 11.98 8.65
CA GLY A 215 -0.89 12.37 8.57
C GLY A 215 -1.59 11.72 7.37
N ASP A 216 -0.91 11.71 6.21
CA ASP A 216 -1.42 11.10 4.99
C ASP A 216 -1.59 9.59 5.11
N VAL A 217 -0.64 8.93 5.78
CA VAL A 217 -0.73 7.49 6.08
C VAL A 217 -2.00 7.18 6.87
N TYR A 218 -2.24 7.88 7.99
CA TYR A 218 -3.44 7.66 8.79
C TYR A 218 -4.74 8.10 8.10
N ASN A 219 -4.68 9.14 7.27
CA ASN A 219 -5.83 9.56 6.47
C ASN A 219 -6.20 8.50 5.42
N PHE A 220 -5.21 7.84 4.82
CA PHE A 220 -5.45 6.73 3.90
C PHE A 220 -6.12 5.54 4.59
N PHE A 221 -5.66 5.15 5.79
CA PHE A 221 -6.33 4.14 6.62
C PHE A 221 -7.77 4.52 6.96
N THR A 222 -7.98 5.77 7.38
CA THR A 222 -9.31 6.28 7.74
C THR A 222 -10.26 6.25 6.53
N ALA A 223 -9.76 6.66 5.35
CA ALA A 223 -10.51 6.62 4.11
C ALA A 223 -10.88 5.19 3.70
N ARG A 224 -9.93 4.24 3.81
CA ARG A 224 -10.19 2.82 3.55
C ARG A 224 -11.21 2.22 4.50
N ALA A 225 -11.14 2.55 5.79
CA ALA A 225 -12.09 2.07 6.79
C ALA A 225 -13.50 2.58 6.52
N ALA A 226 -13.63 3.84 6.05
CA ALA A 226 -14.91 4.41 5.65
C ALA A 226 -15.43 3.89 4.29
N ASN A 227 -14.52 3.49 3.40
CA ASN A 227 -14.83 2.97 2.08
C ASN A 227 -13.83 1.88 1.66
N SER A 228 -14.27 0.63 1.70
CA SER A 228 -13.46 -0.54 1.35
C SER A 228 -13.07 -0.64 -0.13
N LYS A 229 -13.49 0.31 -1.00
CA LYS A 229 -12.99 0.45 -2.38
C LYS A 229 -11.88 1.49 -2.51
N PHE A 230 -11.67 2.35 -1.51
CA PHE A 230 -10.64 3.38 -1.51
C PHE A 230 -9.26 2.72 -1.51
N SER A 231 -8.47 2.89 -2.56
CA SER A 231 -7.25 2.08 -2.80
C SER A 231 -6.03 2.92 -3.18
N PHE A 232 -6.22 4.21 -3.45
CA PHE A 232 -5.17 5.12 -3.92
C PHE A 232 -5.25 6.45 -3.17
N TYR A 233 -4.10 6.95 -2.73
CA TYR A 233 -4.00 8.26 -2.11
C TYR A 233 -2.82 9.01 -2.73
N ASN A 234 -3.10 9.99 -3.58
CA ASN A 234 -2.10 10.74 -4.33
C ASN A 234 -1.76 12.04 -3.62
N THR A 235 -0.48 12.40 -3.67
CA THR A 235 0.01 13.68 -3.15
C THR A 235 0.77 14.38 -4.27
N PHE A 236 0.46 15.66 -4.50
CA PHE A 236 1.17 16.51 -5.46
C PHE A 236 1.87 17.64 -4.73
N ALA A 237 3.17 17.77 -4.92
CA ALA A 237 3.95 18.83 -4.30
C ALA A 237 4.73 19.63 -5.33
N GLN A 238 5.54 20.58 -4.87
CA GLN A 238 6.33 21.42 -5.75
C GLN A 238 7.34 20.59 -6.56
N ASP A 239 7.88 21.16 -7.64
CA ASP A 239 8.90 20.52 -8.48
C ASP A 239 8.49 19.15 -9.07
N ASN A 240 7.19 18.96 -9.32
CA ASN A 240 6.60 17.73 -9.85
C ASN A 240 6.83 16.50 -8.95
N ASN A 241 6.93 16.73 -7.65
CA ASN A 241 6.96 15.67 -6.65
C ASN A 241 5.56 15.06 -6.48
N ASP A 242 5.22 14.14 -7.38
CA ASP A 242 3.94 13.42 -7.39
C ASP A 242 4.12 12.02 -6.77
N TYR A 243 3.36 11.72 -5.71
CA TYR A 243 3.38 10.42 -5.05
C TYR A 243 2.03 9.74 -5.11
N VAL A 244 2.04 8.44 -4.87
CA VAL A 244 0.86 7.66 -4.57
C VAL A 244 1.16 6.65 -3.47
N PHE A 245 0.24 6.55 -2.51
CA PHE A 245 0.11 5.39 -1.65
C PHE A 245 -0.84 4.37 -2.27
N VAL A 246 -0.40 3.12 -2.29
CA VAL A 246 -1.19 1.96 -2.72
C VAL A 246 -1.18 0.91 -1.61
N ILE A 247 -2.25 0.12 -1.51
CA ILE A 247 -2.27 -1.05 -0.62
C ILE A 247 -1.48 -2.17 -1.30
N ALA A 248 -0.35 -2.53 -0.71
CA ALA A 248 0.56 -3.59 -1.17
C ALA A 248 0.27 -4.94 -0.51
N ASP A 249 -0.18 -4.92 0.75
CA ASP A 249 -0.54 -6.10 1.54
C ASP A 249 -1.74 -5.75 2.42
N GLN A 250 -2.90 -6.35 2.13
CA GLN A 250 -4.16 -6.02 2.82
C GLN A 250 -4.13 -6.45 4.29
N THR A 251 -3.47 -7.56 4.62
CA THR A 251 -3.43 -8.07 6.01
C THR A 251 -2.54 -7.17 6.88
N LYS A 252 -1.37 -6.78 6.36
CA LYS A 252 -0.51 -5.77 7.01
C LYS A 252 -1.23 -4.42 7.15
N PHE A 253 -1.97 -4.01 6.12
CA PHE A 253 -2.78 -2.79 6.16
C PHE A 253 -3.81 -2.84 7.31
N ASP A 254 -4.63 -3.89 7.38
CA ASP A 254 -5.69 -3.97 8.39
C ASP A 254 -5.14 -4.08 9.83
N THR A 255 -3.95 -4.70 9.99
CA THR A 255 -3.30 -4.87 11.30
C THR A 255 -2.54 -3.63 11.76
N PHE A 256 -2.04 -2.79 10.85
CA PHE A 256 -1.18 -1.65 11.19
C PHE A 256 -1.86 -0.69 12.18
N ILE A 257 -3.09 -0.24 11.92
CA ILE A 257 -3.78 0.76 12.77
C ILE A 257 -4.11 0.25 14.17
N THR A 258 -4.19 -1.08 14.34
CA THR A 258 -4.42 -1.69 15.66
C THR A 258 -3.11 -1.77 16.45
N THR A 259 -2.01 -2.07 15.75
CA THR A 259 -0.66 -2.18 16.33
C THR A 259 -0.07 -0.82 16.64
N TYR A 260 -0.28 0.16 15.76
CA TYR A 260 0.26 1.51 15.82
C TYR A 260 -0.88 2.53 15.74
N PRO A 261 -1.65 2.73 16.82
CA PRO A 261 -2.81 3.62 16.81
C PRO A 261 -2.40 5.08 16.66
N LYS A 262 -3.17 5.85 15.87
CA LYS A 262 -2.96 7.29 15.60
C LYS A 262 -2.74 8.09 16.89
N ALA A 263 -3.56 7.90 17.92
CA ALA A 263 -3.46 8.65 19.17
C ALA A 263 -2.10 8.50 19.89
N THR A 264 -1.39 7.39 19.65
CA THR A 264 -0.08 7.12 20.26
C THR A 264 1.07 7.50 19.33
N TYR A 265 0.95 7.22 18.03
CA TYR A 265 2.07 7.28 17.07
C TYR A 265 2.06 8.50 16.13
N PHE A 266 1.02 9.33 16.17
CA PHE A 266 0.91 10.55 15.38
C PHE A 266 0.98 11.80 16.26
N ASP A 267 1.75 12.79 15.82
CA ASP A 267 1.76 14.11 16.42
C ASP A 267 0.91 15.09 15.57
N PRO A 268 -0.26 15.52 16.06
CA PRO A 268 -1.12 16.43 15.31
C PRO A 268 -0.54 17.84 15.16
N ALA A 269 0.42 18.26 15.99
CA ALA A 269 1.01 19.59 15.89
C ALA A 269 1.96 19.72 14.69
N THR A 270 2.62 18.63 14.33
CA THR A 270 3.64 18.58 13.27
C THR A 270 3.22 17.73 12.07
N ALA A 271 2.02 17.14 12.11
CA ALA A 271 1.51 16.17 11.14
C ALA A 271 2.49 15.01 10.84
N SER A 272 3.34 14.67 11.82
CA SER A 272 4.46 13.74 11.65
C SER A 272 4.35 12.55 12.60
N TRP A 273 5.25 11.57 12.44
CA TRP A 273 5.40 10.49 13.40
C TRP A 273 5.82 11.05 14.76
N LYS A 274 5.12 10.65 15.83
CA LYS A 274 5.35 11.19 17.16
C LYS A 274 6.73 10.78 17.69
N GLU A 275 7.58 11.76 17.98
CA GLU A 275 8.88 11.51 18.62
C GLU A 275 8.71 10.79 19.97
N GLY A 276 9.68 9.95 20.33
CA GLY A 276 9.61 9.09 21.51
C GLY A 276 8.88 7.76 21.29
N THR A 277 8.18 7.60 20.16
CA THR A 277 7.64 6.29 19.74
C THR A 277 8.66 5.52 18.89
N SER A 278 8.45 4.21 18.73
CA SER A 278 9.34 3.39 17.90
C SER A 278 9.44 3.93 16.46
N ILE A 279 8.30 4.22 15.83
CA ILE A 279 8.26 4.74 14.44
C ILE A 279 8.88 6.13 14.38
N GLY A 280 8.51 7.05 15.28
CA GLY A 280 9.03 8.41 15.28
C GLY A 280 10.54 8.50 15.49
N ASN A 281 11.08 7.71 16.43
CA ASN A 281 12.52 7.67 16.68
C ASN A 281 13.30 7.12 15.48
N GLU A 282 12.80 6.05 14.85
CA GLU A 282 13.44 5.44 13.69
C GLU A 282 13.37 6.37 12.47
N PHE A 283 12.21 6.96 12.21
CA PHE A 283 12.01 7.94 11.15
C PHE A 283 12.99 9.12 11.29
N LYS A 284 13.05 9.71 12.48
CA LYS A 284 13.97 10.81 12.79
C LYS A 284 15.43 10.40 12.59
N TYR A 285 15.82 9.23 13.11
CA TYR A 285 17.18 8.73 12.98
C TYR A 285 17.59 8.61 11.50
N ILE A 286 16.76 7.99 10.67
CA ILE A 286 17.06 7.76 9.25
C ILE A 286 17.15 9.09 8.51
N LYS A 287 16.19 9.99 8.73
CA LYS A 287 16.21 11.32 8.13
C LYS A 287 17.51 12.05 8.47
N ASP A 288 17.90 12.06 9.75
CA ASP A 288 19.13 12.69 10.21
C ASP A 288 20.39 12.03 9.62
N GLN A 289 20.39 10.71 9.38
CA GLN A 289 21.50 10.02 8.68
C GLN A 289 21.58 10.39 7.19
N GLN A 290 20.45 10.49 6.50
CA GLN A 290 20.42 10.90 5.09
C GLN A 290 20.94 12.33 4.89
N ILE A 291 20.56 13.24 5.78
CA ILE A 291 21.08 14.63 5.77
C ILE A 291 22.60 14.64 5.96
N LYS A 292 23.14 13.81 6.88
CA LYS A 292 24.59 13.72 7.12
C LYS A 292 25.40 13.25 5.91
N VAL A 293 24.80 12.44 5.03
CA VAL A 293 25.45 12.01 3.77
C VAL A 293 25.16 12.95 2.60
N GLY A 294 24.57 14.12 2.86
CA GLY A 294 24.42 15.21 1.89
C GLY A 294 23.10 15.23 1.13
N LYS A 295 22.09 14.46 1.54
CA LYS A 295 20.74 14.56 0.97
C LYS A 295 20.05 15.86 1.43
N SER A 296 19.18 16.40 0.58
CA SER A 296 18.28 17.48 0.99
C SER A 296 17.28 16.99 2.04
N ASP A 297 16.66 17.91 2.79
CA ASP A 297 15.68 17.54 3.83
C ASP A 297 14.46 16.82 3.24
N ASP A 298 14.01 17.19 2.04
CA ASP A 298 12.93 16.50 1.30
C ASP A 298 13.34 15.07 0.89
N GLU A 299 14.52 14.89 0.28
CA GLU A 299 15.01 13.54 -0.07
C GLU A 299 15.22 12.67 1.16
N ALA A 300 15.73 13.24 2.25
CA ALA A 300 15.88 12.52 3.51
C ALA A 300 14.52 12.11 4.10
N TYR A 301 13.50 12.96 4.00
CA TYR A 301 12.13 12.67 4.43
C TYR A 301 11.51 11.56 3.57
N ASP A 302 11.66 11.63 2.23
CA ASP A 302 11.21 10.61 1.26
C ASP A 302 11.74 9.22 1.62
N LEU A 303 13.05 9.11 1.79
CA LEU A 303 13.70 7.84 2.14
C LEU A 303 13.33 7.35 3.54
N ALA A 304 13.24 8.25 4.53
CA ALA A 304 12.82 7.87 5.87
C ALA A 304 11.37 7.37 5.90
N MET A 305 10.46 8.02 5.16
CA MET A 305 9.06 7.61 5.07
C MET A 305 8.94 6.23 4.41
N ALA A 306 9.54 6.06 3.23
CA ALA A 306 9.57 4.77 2.53
C ALA A 306 10.05 3.63 3.42
N PHE A 307 11.13 3.86 4.16
CA PHE A 307 11.70 2.85 5.05
C PHE A 307 10.75 2.47 6.19
N VAL A 308 10.16 3.44 6.90
CA VAL A 308 9.29 3.13 8.05
C VAL A 308 7.98 2.49 7.61
N LEU A 309 7.44 2.84 6.43
CA LEU A 309 6.26 2.18 5.88
C LEU A 309 6.48 0.67 5.72
N ASN A 310 7.66 0.30 5.22
CA ASN A 310 8.03 -1.08 5.02
C ASN A 310 8.40 -1.79 6.34
N LYS A 311 9.34 -1.24 7.11
CA LYS A 311 9.86 -1.84 8.36
C LYS A 311 8.78 -2.13 9.39
N TYR A 312 7.78 -1.27 9.49
CA TYR A 312 6.67 -1.42 10.44
C TYR A 312 5.46 -2.15 9.83
N GLY A 313 5.61 -2.74 8.65
CA GLY A 313 4.59 -3.59 8.04
C GLY A 313 3.27 -2.84 7.85
N THR A 314 3.30 -1.63 7.32
CA THR A 314 2.06 -0.84 7.11
C THR A 314 1.12 -1.45 6.08
N GLY A 315 1.62 -2.34 5.22
CA GLY A 315 0.88 -2.82 4.05
C GLY A 315 0.65 -1.75 2.98
N ILE A 316 1.22 -0.55 3.14
CA ILE A 316 1.19 0.54 2.16
C ILE A 316 2.52 0.56 1.44
N ALA A 317 2.50 0.74 0.11
CA ALA A 317 3.66 1.15 -0.67
C ALA A 317 3.55 2.59 -1.13
N MET A 318 4.66 3.32 -0.99
CA MET A 318 4.84 4.66 -1.51
C MET A 318 5.57 4.60 -2.84
N SER A 319 5.00 5.24 -3.85
CA SER A 319 5.61 5.34 -5.17
C SER A 319 5.66 6.78 -5.64
N LYS A 320 6.76 7.15 -6.30
CA LYS A 320 7.01 8.50 -6.81
C LYS A 320 6.97 8.49 -8.34
N LYS A 321 6.37 9.51 -8.94
CA LYS A 321 6.29 9.66 -10.40
C LYS A 321 7.67 10.00 -10.96
N ASP A 322 8.14 9.21 -11.92
CA ASP A 322 9.37 9.46 -12.65
C ASP A 322 9.16 10.47 -13.80
N ALA A 323 10.26 10.83 -14.48
CA ALA A 323 10.23 11.76 -15.61
C ALA A 323 9.44 11.24 -16.83
N SER A 324 9.19 9.93 -16.92
CA SER A 324 8.33 9.32 -17.96
C SER A 324 6.86 9.29 -17.55
N GLY A 325 6.56 9.78 -16.35
CA GLY A 325 5.23 9.80 -15.78
C GLY A 325 4.78 8.47 -15.19
N ASN A 326 5.68 7.53 -14.90
CA ASN A 326 5.33 6.27 -14.25
C ASN A 326 5.59 6.34 -12.75
N TYR A 327 4.71 5.74 -11.94
CA TYR A 327 4.94 5.62 -10.51
C TYR A 327 5.93 4.48 -10.23
N GLN A 328 7.11 4.82 -9.73
CA GLN A 328 8.13 3.88 -9.30
C GLN A 328 8.10 3.76 -7.77
N PRO A 329 8.07 2.55 -7.21
CA PRO A 329 8.13 2.38 -5.77
C PRO A 329 9.44 2.94 -5.21
N VAL A 330 9.36 3.57 -4.04
CA VAL A 330 10.52 4.00 -3.28
C VAL A 330 10.82 2.92 -2.26
N PHE A 331 11.91 2.17 -2.46
CA PHE A 331 12.39 1.19 -1.50
C PHE A 331 13.70 1.64 -0.89
N VAL A 332 13.90 1.30 0.39
CA VAL A 332 15.10 1.64 1.15
C VAL A 332 15.59 0.41 1.88
N LYS A 333 16.87 0.07 1.67
CA LYS A 333 17.54 -1.07 2.30
C LYS A 333 18.36 -0.60 3.49
N GLU A 334 18.18 -1.25 4.65
CA GLU A 334 19.08 -1.12 5.80
C GLU A 334 20.30 -2.02 5.56
N ASN A 335 21.48 -1.43 5.52
CA ASN A 335 22.75 -2.14 5.42
C ASN A 335 23.49 -2.01 6.75
N LEU A 336 24.17 -3.08 7.17
CA LEU A 336 25.06 -3.06 8.32
C LEU A 336 26.51 -3.07 7.83
N ILE A 337 27.19 -1.94 7.98
CA ILE A 337 28.62 -1.82 7.63
C ILE A 337 29.47 -1.96 8.88
N SER A 338 30.64 -2.58 8.76
CA SER A 338 31.60 -2.72 9.86
C SER A 338 32.81 -1.82 9.61
N ILE A 339 33.08 -0.91 10.54
CA ILE A 339 34.19 0.05 10.46
C ILE A 339 35.22 -0.32 11.54
N ASN A 340 36.46 -0.57 11.13
CA ASN A 340 37.56 -0.77 12.06
C ASN A 340 38.16 0.59 12.45
N THR A 341 37.99 0.99 13.71
CA THR A 341 38.55 2.22 14.26
C THR A 341 39.54 1.88 15.37
N GLY A 342 40.84 1.90 15.06
CA GLY A 342 41.89 1.63 16.05
C GLY A 342 41.90 0.19 16.59
N GLY A 343 41.50 -0.79 15.78
CA GLY A 343 41.39 -2.19 16.18
C GLY A 343 40.04 -2.57 16.79
N ILE A 344 39.13 -1.62 16.99
CA ILE A 344 37.76 -1.86 17.45
C ILE A 344 36.82 -1.91 16.23
N MET A 345 36.06 -2.99 16.11
CA MET A 345 35.02 -3.15 15.11
C MET A 345 33.74 -2.44 15.57
N VAL A 346 33.29 -1.43 14.83
CA VAL A 346 32.05 -0.70 15.05
C VAL A 346 31.08 -1.04 13.93
N PHE A 347 29.85 -1.45 14.27
CA PHE A 347 28.80 -1.69 13.28
C PHE A 347 27.94 -0.43 13.15
N VAL A 348 27.79 0.06 11.92
CA VAL A 348 27.02 1.25 11.59
C VAL A 348 25.90 0.85 10.63
N LYS A 349 24.70 1.33 10.89
CA LYS A 349 23.58 1.18 9.96
C LYS A 349 23.65 2.28 8.91
N THR A 350 23.57 1.89 7.65
CA THR A 350 23.37 2.81 6.52
C THR A 350 22.06 2.48 5.83
N TYR A 351 21.50 3.47 5.14
CA TYR A 351 20.22 3.32 4.44
C TYR A 351 20.40 3.80 3.01
N GLU A 352 20.09 2.94 2.06
CA GLU A 352 20.29 3.20 0.64
C GLU A 352 18.99 2.95 -0.11
N GLN A 353 18.63 3.87 -1.00
CA GLN A 353 17.54 3.63 -1.94
C GLN A 353 17.89 2.43 -2.82
N THR A 354 16.93 1.53 -3.01
CA THR A 354 17.11 0.32 -3.81
C THR A 354 15.94 0.13 -4.77
N THR A 355 16.15 -0.70 -5.80
CA THR A 355 15.08 -1.23 -6.65
C THR A 355 14.62 -2.60 -6.20
N GLU A 356 15.34 -3.23 -5.26
CA GLU A 356 14.96 -4.50 -4.65
C GLU A 356 13.73 -4.27 -3.77
N CYS A 357 12.61 -4.87 -4.17
CA CYS A 357 11.42 -4.89 -3.33
C CYS A 357 11.71 -5.68 -2.05
N ASN A 358 11.54 -5.03 -0.90
CA ASN A 358 11.94 -5.56 0.40
C ASN A 358 10.78 -5.66 1.40
N TYR A 359 9.58 -6.00 0.91
CA TYR A 359 8.32 -6.09 1.66
C TYR A 359 8.17 -7.27 2.62
#